data_AF-A0A497SL03-F1
#
_entry.id   AF-A0A497SL03-F1
#
_cell.length_a   1.000
_cell.length_b   1.000
_cell.length_c   1.000
_cell.angle_alpha   90.00
_cell.angle_beta   90.00
_cell.angle_gamma   90.00
#
_symmetry.space_group_name_H-M   'P 1'
#
loop_
_entity.id
_entity.type
_entity.pdbx_description
1 polymer ?
#
loop_
_entity_poly.entity_id
_entity_poly.type
_entity_poly.pdbx_seq_one_letter_code
_entity_poly.pdbx_strand_id
1 'polypeptide(L)'
;MEKIFTGNKNGSVAEWCKQNNISLALARDILHVIETPNDMPFYIEKIMDNFKKINKKAKDKLRNAIIRVQIECNLTTRSDPIKVSQQYYVAEVLEKLLYGNNLLMQEELEIEEEARGKKKKR
;
A
#
# COMPACT_ATOMS: atom_id res chain seq x y z
N MET A 1 11.51 -0.65 -7.25
CA MET A 1 10.51 -0.01 -6.37
C MET A 1 10.94 0.00 -4.90
N GLU A 2 11.91 -0.84 -4.54
CA GLU A 2 12.50 -0.95 -3.19
C GLU A 2 12.81 0.37 -2.47
N LYS A 3 13.55 1.31 -3.07
CA LYS A 3 13.94 2.58 -2.42
C LYS A 3 12.74 3.43 -1.98
N ILE A 4 11.69 3.44 -2.80
CA ILE A 4 10.45 4.15 -2.51
C ILE A 4 9.72 3.47 -1.36
N PHE A 5 9.67 2.12 -1.39
CA PHE A 5 9.07 1.31 -0.35
C PHE A 5 9.80 1.38 1.01
N THR A 6 11.13 1.55 1.02
CA THR A 6 11.90 1.75 2.26
C THR A 6 11.95 3.20 2.71
N GLY A 7 11.83 4.15 1.77
CA GLY A 7 11.79 5.59 2.05
C GLY A 7 13.19 6.13 2.29
N ASN A 8 14.19 5.33 1.91
CA ASN A 8 15.60 5.63 2.06
C ASN A 8 16.26 5.37 0.71
N LYS A 9 16.82 6.43 0.11
CA LYS A 9 17.50 6.37 -1.19
C LYS A 9 18.65 5.36 -1.22
N ASN A 10 19.22 5.05 -0.06
CA ASN A 10 20.37 4.15 0.10
C ASN A 10 20.04 2.89 0.93
N GLY A 11 18.79 2.72 1.39
CA GLY A 11 18.42 1.63 2.28
C GLY A 11 17.89 0.41 1.53
N SER A 12 18.23 -0.78 2.04
CA SER A 12 17.68 -2.05 1.54
C SER A 12 16.37 -2.44 2.26
N VAL A 13 15.53 -3.23 1.61
CA VAL A 13 14.33 -3.81 2.22
C VAL A 13 14.70 -4.71 3.40
N ALA A 14 15.85 -5.37 3.36
CA ALA A 14 16.32 -6.24 4.44
C ALA A 14 16.60 -5.45 5.72
N GLU A 15 17.30 -4.32 5.62
CA GLU A 15 17.55 -3.43 6.76
C GLU A 15 16.26 -2.80 7.28
N TRP A 16 15.42 -2.32 6.37
CA TRP A 16 14.13 -1.73 6.73
C TRP A 16 13.23 -2.73 7.48
N CYS A 17 13.20 -3.99 7.04
CA CYS A 17 12.46 -5.06 7.71
C CYS A 17 12.96 -5.31 9.14
N LYS A 18 14.29 -5.38 9.33
CA LYS A 18 14.90 -5.55 10.66
C LYS A 18 14.54 -4.41 11.59
N GLN A 19 14.60 -3.16 11.11
CA GLN A 19 14.29 -1.97 11.90
C GLN A 19 12.81 -1.87 12.31
N ASN A 20 11.91 -2.35 11.45
CA ASN A 20 10.46 -2.21 11.64
C ASN A 20 9.79 -3.51 12.14
N ASN A 21 10.56 -4.55 12.44
CA ASN A 21 10.07 -5.86 12.87
C ASN A 21 9.04 -6.47 11.90
N ILE A 22 9.37 -6.44 10.60
CA ILE A 22 8.56 -6.99 9.51
C ILE A 22 9.31 -8.17 8.91
N SER A 23 8.60 -9.24 8.57
CA SER A 23 9.20 -10.37 7.86
C SER A 23 9.68 -9.95 6.49
N LEU A 24 10.93 -10.27 6.16
CA LEU A 24 11.50 -10.01 4.84
C LEU A 24 10.70 -10.70 3.72
N ALA A 25 10.12 -11.88 3.99
CA ALA A 25 9.28 -12.58 3.03
C ALA A 25 8.04 -11.76 2.69
N LEU A 26 7.34 -11.22 3.70
CA LEU A 26 6.15 -10.38 3.49
C LEU A 26 6.48 -9.13 2.66
N ALA A 27 7.57 -8.43 3.01
CA ALA A 27 7.96 -7.23 2.29
C ALA A 27 8.35 -7.53 0.83
N ARG A 28 9.03 -8.66 0.57
CA ARG A 28 9.37 -9.10 -0.78
C ARG A 28 8.15 -9.51 -1.58
N ASP A 29 7.21 -10.24 -0.99
CA ASP A 29 5.96 -10.63 -1.66
C ASP A 29 5.14 -9.39 -2.07
N ILE A 30 5.06 -8.38 -1.19
CA ILE A 30 4.40 -7.10 -1.48
C ILE A 30 5.12 -6.35 -2.61
N LEU A 31 6.45 -6.22 -2.53
CA LEU A 31 7.23 -5.57 -3.58
C LEU A 31 7.09 -6.29 -4.93
N HIS A 32 7.08 -7.62 -4.90
CA HIS A 32 6.93 -8.45 -6.10
C HIS A 32 5.62 -8.18 -6.81
N VAL A 33 4.48 -8.22 -6.09
CA VAL A 33 3.18 -7.97 -6.72
C VAL A 33 3.01 -6.53 -7.17
N ILE A 34 3.69 -5.56 -6.54
CA ILE A 34 3.72 -4.17 -7.03
C ILE A 34 4.55 -4.06 -8.31
N GLU A 35 5.67 -4.78 -8.41
CA GLU A 35 6.55 -4.75 -9.60
C GLU A 35 6.00 -5.57 -10.77
N THR A 36 5.24 -6.62 -10.45
CA THR A 36 4.56 -7.54 -11.38
C THR A 36 3.08 -7.70 -10.98
N PRO A 37 2.22 -6.73 -11.33
CA PRO A 37 0.80 -6.70 -10.92
C PRO A 37 0.00 -7.97 -11.17
N ASN A 38 0.27 -8.65 -12.29
CA ASN A 38 -0.45 -9.87 -12.69
C ASN A 38 -0.25 -11.05 -11.73
N ASP A 39 0.78 -11.00 -10.88
CA ASP A 39 1.06 -12.08 -9.93
C ASP A 39 0.26 -11.94 -8.63
N MET A 40 -0.38 -10.78 -8.39
CA MET A 40 -1.13 -10.51 -7.16
C MET A 40 -2.13 -11.62 -6.76
N PRO A 41 -2.95 -12.19 -7.66
CA PRO A 41 -3.90 -13.24 -7.29
C PRO A 41 -3.25 -14.48 -6.66
N PHE A 42 -2.01 -14.80 -7.04
CA PHE A 42 -1.28 -15.97 -6.53
C PHE A 42 -0.60 -15.72 -5.19
N TYR A 43 -0.47 -14.47 -4.76
CA TYR A 43 0.25 -14.06 -3.55
C TYR A 43 -0.67 -13.57 -2.44
N ILE A 44 -1.94 -13.30 -2.73
CA ILE A 44 -2.88 -12.64 -1.81
C ILE A 44 -3.00 -13.35 -0.46
N GLU A 45 -3.21 -14.67 -0.46
CA GLU A 45 -3.36 -15.47 0.77
C GLU A 45 -2.08 -15.43 1.61
N LYS A 46 -0.94 -15.63 0.96
CA LYS A 46 0.39 -15.62 1.60
C LYS A 46 0.69 -14.25 2.23
N ILE A 47 0.37 -13.16 1.54
CA ILE A 47 0.55 -11.80 2.04
C ILE A 47 -0.36 -11.58 3.26
N MET A 48 -1.65 -11.91 3.15
CA MET A 48 -2.61 -11.75 4.24
C MET A 48 -2.23 -12.54 5.50
N ASP A 49 -1.80 -13.79 5.34
CA ASP A 49 -1.44 -14.64 6.47
C ASP A 49 -0.16 -14.19 7.16
N ASN A 50 0.83 -13.70 6.41
CA ASN A 50 2.02 -13.12 7.01
C ASN A 50 1.74 -11.75 7.64
N PHE A 51 0.81 -10.97 7.10
CA PHE A 51 0.38 -9.70 7.68
C PHE A 51 -0.33 -9.88 9.04
N LYS A 52 -1.09 -10.97 9.24
CA LYS A 52 -1.72 -11.28 10.54
C LYS A 52 -0.69 -11.48 11.66
N LYS A 53 0.52 -11.94 11.33
CA LYS A 53 1.58 -12.29 12.29
C LYS A 53 2.38 -11.09 12.81
N ILE A 54 2.29 -9.93 12.16
CA ILE A 54 3.03 -8.73 12.58
C ILE A 54 2.20 -7.87 13.55
N ASN A 55 2.89 -7.17 14.46
CA ASN A 55 2.24 -6.33 15.46
C ASN A 55 1.73 -4.99 14.88
N LYS A 56 0.92 -4.26 15.64
CA LYS A 56 0.31 -2.98 15.20
C LYS A 56 1.35 -1.96 14.69
N LYS A 57 2.46 -1.77 15.43
CA LYS A 57 3.51 -0.82 15.04
C LYS A 57 4.14 -1.19 13.69
N ALA A 58 4.40 -2.48 13.46
CA ALA A 58 4.91 -2.98 12.19
C ALA A 58 3.88 -2.79 11.06
N LYS A 59 2.58 -3.00 11.34
CA LYS A 59 1.51 -2.73 10.38
C LYS A 59 1.47 -1.25 9.98
N ASP A 60 1.60 -0.32 10.92
CA ASP A 60 1.61 1.11 10.59
C ASP A 60 2.80 1.48 9.69
N LYS A 61 3.98 0.90 9.96
CA LYS A 61 5.18 1.10 9.13
C LYS A 61 5.02 0.54 7.73
N LEU A 62 4.40 -0.64 7.61
CA LEU A 62 4.08 -1.25 6.32
C LEU A 62 3.06 -0.43 5.54
N ARG A 63 2.06 0.15 6.21
CA ARG A 63 1.05 1.00 5.56
C ARG A 63 1.71 2.21 4.93
N ASN A 64 2.59 2.88 5.68
CA ASN A 64 3.36 4.01 5.18
C ASN A 64 4.27 3.64 4.01
N ALA A 65 4.74 2.38 3.91
CA ALA A 65 5.48 1.89 2.76
C ALA A 65 4.62 1.78 1.50
N ILE A 66 3.42 1.24 1.64
CA ILE A 66 2.44 1.12 0.55
C ILE A 66 2.01 2.52 0.07
N ILE A 67 1.75 3.45 1.00
CA ILE A 67 1.39 4.84 0.68
C ILE A 67 2.49 5.55 -0.11
N ARG A 68 3.75 5.34 0.24
CA ARG A 68 4.88 5.93 -0.52
C ARG A 68 4.93 5.42 -1.96
N VAL A 69 4.59 4.15 -2.18
CA VAL A 69 4.46 3.59 -3.53
C VAL A 69 3.29 4.23 -4.28
N GLN A 70 2.13 4.39 -3.65
CA GLN A 70 0.99 5.08 -4.26
C GLN A 70 1.35 6.52 -4.68
N ILE A 71 2.01 7.28 -3.80
CA ILE A 71 2.49 8.64 -4.09
C ILE A 71 3.47 8.66 -5.26
N GLU A 72 4.48 7.78 -5.25
CA GLU A 72 5.43 7.67 -6.36
C GLU A 72 4.73 7.39 -7.69
N CYS A 73 3.76 6.48 -7.72
CA CYS A 73 3.05 6.14 -8.96
C CYS A 73 2.22 7.34 -9.47
N ASN A 74 1.61 8.12 -8.59
CA ASN A 74 0.88 9.34 -8.97
C ASN A 74 1.81 10.48 -9.44
N LEU A 75 3.02 10.58 -8.88
CA LEU A 75 3.97 11.64 -9.25
C LEU A 75 4.78 11.32 -10.50
N THR A 76 4.95 10.04 -10.84
CA THR A 76 5.89 9.66 -11.89
C THR A 76 5.20 9.44 -13.23
N THR A 77 5.51 10.30 -14.20
CA THR A 77 5.32 10.04 -15.63
C THR A 77 6.45 9.15 -16.16
N ARG A 78 6.40 7.84 -15.84
CA ARG A 78 7.36 6.87 -16.40
C ARG A 78 7.13 6.65 -17.89
N SER A 79 8.12 6.06 -18.54
CA SER A 79 8.06 5.59 -19.93
C SER A 79 6.92 4.61 -20.21
N ASP A 80 6.36 3.98 -19.16
CA ASP A 80 5.22 3.06 -19.25
C ASP A 80 4.11 3.47 -18.27
N PRO A 81 3.17 4.34 -18.71
CA PRO A 81 2.05 4.79 -17.90
C PRO A 81 1.08 3.66 -17.52
N ILE A 82 0.91 2.66 -18.39
CA ILE A 82 0.01 1.53 -18.15
C ILE A 82 0.54 0.72 -16.98
N LYS A 83 1.83 0.40 -16.99
CA LYS A 83 2.46 -0.30 -15.88
C LYS A 83 2.29 0.50 -14.60
N VAL A 84 2.65 1.79 -14.58
CA VAL A 84 2.52 2.64 -13.39
C VAL A 84 1.09 2.64 -12.83
N SER A 85 0.07 2.74 -13.70
CA SER A 85 -1.33 2.65 -13.30
C SER A 85 -1.69 1.29 -12.65
N GLN A 86 -1.16 0.18 -13.19
CA GLN A 86 -1.35 -1.14 -12.57
C GLN A 86 -0.62 -1.27 -11.22
N GLN A 87 0.59 -0.72 -11.09
CA GLN A 87 1.33 -0.71 -9.82
C GLN A 87 0.57 0.09 -8.75
N TYR A 88 0.00 1.23 -9.15
CA TYR A 88 -0.84 2.06 -8.29
C TYR A 88 -2.08 1.29 -7.82
N TYR A 89 -2.82 0.68 -8.75
CA TYR A 89 -3.99 -0.14 -8.44
C TYR A 89 -3.66 -1.27 -7.45
N VAL A 90 -2.57 -2.01 -7.68
CA VAL A 90 -2.16 -3.08 -6.74
C VAL A 90 -1.82 -2.51 -5.37
N ALA A 91 -1.14 -1.37 -5.28
CA ALA A 91 -0.83 -0.73 -4.01
C ALA A 91 -2.10 -0.28 -3.26
N GLU A 92 -3.12 0.20 -3.96
CA GLU A 92 -4.44 0.54 -3.38
C GLU A 92 -5.19 -0.71 -2.91
N VAL A 93 -5.23 -1.77 -3.72
CA VAL A 93 -5.88 -3.02 -3.34
C VAL A 93 -5.19 -3.64 -2.13
N LEU A 94 -3.85 -3.65 -2.09
CA LEU A 94 -3.09 -4.11 -0.93
C LEU A 94 -3.44 -3.31 0.33
N GLU A 95 -3.51 -1.99 0.24
CA GLU A 95 -3.89 -1.17 1.39
C GLU A 95 -5.32 -1.52 1.85
N LYS A 96 -6.27 -1.58 0.92
CA LYS A 96 -7.67 -1.89 1.21
C LYS A 96 -7.83 -3.26 1.87
N LEU A 97 -7.14 -4.28 1.36
CA LEU A 97 -7.20 -5.64 1.88
C LEU A 97 -6.58 -5.77 3.27
N LEU A 98 -5.45 -5.10 3.51
CA LEU A 98 -4.70 -5.24 4.75
C LEU A 98 -5.22 -4.33 5.87
N TYR A 99 -5.80 -3.18 5.53
CA TYR A 99 -6.20 -2.16 6.51
C TYR A 99 -7.70 -1.83 6.50
N GLY A 100 -8.45 -2.32 5.51
CA GLY A 100 -9.90 -2.10 5.39
C GLY A 100 -10.29 -0.75 4.78
N ASN A 101 -9.35 0.16 4.59
CA ASN A 101 -9.53 1.46 3.95
C ASN A 101 -8.26 1.94 3.25
N ASN A 102 -8.40 2.90 2.34
CA ASN A 102 -7.29 3.57 1.67
C ASN A 102 -7.16 4.97 2.23
N LEU A 103 -5.96 5.37 2.68
CA LEU A 103 -5.76 6.71 3.26
C LEU A 103 -5.79 7.80 2.19
N LEU A 104 -5.32 7.51 0.98
CA LEU A 104 -5.26 8.51 -0.10
C LEU A 104 -6.53 8.56 -0.96
N MET A 105 -7.40 7.55 -0.89
CA MET A 105 -8.68 7.53 -1.63
C MET A 105 -9.89 8.00 -0.80
N GLN A 106 -9.68 8.77 0.26
CA GLN A 106 -10.80 9.31 1.04
C GLN A 106 -11.38 10.57 0.37
N GLU A 107 -12.12 10.39 -0.72
CA GLU A 107 -12.98 11.41 -1.31
C GLU A 107 -14.24 10.75 -1.88
N GLU A 108 -15.24 10.46 -1.03
CA GLU A 108 -16.66 10.39 -1.42
C GLU A 108 -17.57 10.13 -0.20
N LEU A 109 -17.16 9.26 0.73
CA LEU A 109 -18.04 8.86 1.86
C LEU A 109 -18.26 9.96 2.90
N GLU A 110 -17.24 10.75 3.24
CA GLU A 110 -17.39 11.85 4.20
C GLU A 110 -18.17 13.03 3.61
N ILE A 111 -18.03 13.27 2.30
CA ILE A 111 -18.80 14.28 1.56
C ILE A 111 -20.28 13.90 1.51
N GLU A 112 -20.60 12.62 1.29
CA GLU A 112 -21.98 12.13 1.35
C GLU A 112 -22.59 12.16 2.76
N GLU A 113 -21.83 11.81 3.80
CA GLU A 113 -22.32 11.89 5.18
C GLU A 113 -22.55 13.33 5.64
N GLU A 114 -21.67 14.27 5.28
CA GLU A 114 -21.90 15.70 5.52
C GLU A 114 -23.11 16.22 4.72
N ALA A 115 -23.27 15.80 3.47
CA ALA A 115 -24.42 16.18 2.64
C ALA A 115 -25.75 15.60 3.17
N ARG A 116 -25.74 14.38 3.72
CA ARG A 116 -26.91 13.74 4.36
C ARG A 116 -27.19 14.33 5.75
N GLY A 117 -26.15 14.70 6.51
CA GLY A 117 -26.27 15.36 7.81
C GLY A 117 -26.84 16.79 7.73
N LYS A 118 -26.52 17.54 6.68
CA LYS A 118 -27.08 18.88 6.42
C LYS A 118 -28.56 18.86 5.99
N LYS A 119 -29.06 17.76 5.42
CA LYS A 119 -30.48 17.61 5.03
C LYS A 119 -31.45 17.33 6.19
N LYS A 120 -30.96 16.88 7.35
CA LYS A 120 -31.81 16.58 8.54
C LYS A 120 -32.04 17.78 9.48
N LYS A 121 -31.42 18.94 9.21
CA LYS A 121 -31.52 20.15 10.03
C LYS A 121 -32.32 21.29 9.36
N ARG A 122 -33.20 20.97 8.41
CA ARG A 122 -34.11 21.94 7.78
C ARG A 122 -35.55 21.47 7.94
#